data_AF-A0A5D3B8E4-F1
#
_entry.id   AF-A0A5D3B8E4-F1
#
_cell.length_a   1.000
_cell.length_b   1.000
_cell.length_c   1.000
_cell.angle_alpha   90.00
_cell.angle_beta   90.00
_cell.angle_gamma   90.00
#
_symmetry.space_group_name_H-M   'P 1'
#
loop_
_entity.id
_entity.type
_entity.pdbx_description
1 polymer ?
#
loop_
_entity_poly.entity_id
_entity_poly.type
_entity_poly.pdbx_seq_one_letter_code
_entity_poly.pdbx_strand_id
1 'polypeptide(L)'
;MVTATTPKSLRQWHSPSARPEVIHELIHGVDRYNPSNLPFMEEYLATQVKEGQYDLLAYLAILKLYQFNPQHSNPDVIINILIKALSATVAGPDFNLCLQMLREPSAILQDIESEDEALVVVFPYLQNLHELSRSCQFTKFWAEINSNSEAANALRTRYLPQHSAPLDSFRFVFSTSIASCFRRISLSQLGRWLDLPQDQVVEWCKKVEWQVEGADAVVPANGQNDVKAGVVKENVQLNQLTKLVAAAAY
;
A
#
# COMPACT_ATOMS: atom_id res chain seq x y z
N MET A 1 -9.06 15.77 -3.75
CA MET A 1 -10.12 15.15 -2.92
C MET A 1 -10.17 13.70 -3.31
N VAL A 2 -10.04 12.79 -2.34
CA VAL A 2 -9.95 11.36 -2.59
C VAL A 2 -11.04 10.72 -1.75
N THR A 3 -12.09 10.20 -2.38
CA THR A 3 -13.04 9.32 -1.72
C THR A 3 -12.27 8.14 -1.16
N ALA A 4 -12.53 7.72 0.09
CA ALA A 4 -11.99 6.49 0.68
C ALA A 4 -12.62 5.23 0.05
N THR A 5 -12.52 5.13 -1.28
CA THR A 5 -12.90 4.00 -2.10
C THR A 5 -11.65 3.58 -2.87
N THR A 6 -11.40 2.27 -2.96
CA THR A 6 -10.24 1.75 -3.68
C THR A 6 -10.30 2.24 -5.14
N PRO A 7 -9.29 2.97 -5.65
CA PRO A 7 -9.33 3.45 -7.02
C PRO A 7 -9.37 2.26 -7.98
N LYS A 8 -10.49 2.11 -8.71
CA LYS A 8 -10.77 0.97 -9.61
C LYS A 8 -10.09 1.09 -10.98
N SER A 9 -9.15 2.03 -11.17
CA SER A 9 -8.53 2.24 -12.47
C SER A 9 -7.20 1.49 -12.58
N LEU A 10 -7.26 0.27 -13.16
CA LEU A 10 -6.07 -0.50 -13.53
C LEU A 10 -5.11 0.32 -14.43
N ARG A 11 -5.64 1.28 -15.21
CA ARG A 11 -4.82 2.20 -16.02
C ARG A 11 -3.97 3.12 -15.17
N GLN A 12 -4.53 3.70 -14.09
CA GLN A 12 -3.77 4.57 -13.19
C GLN A 12 -2.71 3.79 -12.41
N TRP A 13 -3.00 2.53 -12.07
CA TRP A 13 -2.03 1.64 -11.43
C TRP A 13 -0.89 1.24 -12.37
N HIS A 14 -1.18 0.93 -13.64
CA HIS A 14 -0.17 0.54 -14.63
C HIS A 14 0.64 1.73 -15.17
N SER A 15 -0.02 2.86 -15.40
CA SER A 15 0.56 4.07 -16.00
C SER A 15 0.06 5.31 -15.24
N PRO A 16 0.70 5.64 -14.12
CA PRO A 16 0.40 6.85 -13.36
C PRO A 16 0.60 8.10 -14.23
N SER A 17 -0.29 9.07 -14.13
CA SER A 17 -0.21 10.32 -14.91
C SER A 17 1.01 11.18 -14.55
N ALA A 18 1.59 10.96 -13.37
CA ALA A 18 2.80 11.64 -12.93
C ALA A 18 4.08 11.04 -13.50
N ARG A 19 4.03 9.89 -14.21
CA ARG A 19 5.23 9.24 -14.75
C ARG A 19 5.72 9.99 -15.99
N PRO A 20 6.96 10.51 -16.01
CA PRO A 20 7.56 11.10 -17.20
C PRO A 20 7.69 10.07 -18.33
N GLU A 21 7.62 10.53 -19.58
CA GLU A 21 7.73 9.67 -20.76
C GLU A 21 9.08 8.91 -20.79
N VAL A 22 10.17 9.57 -20.39
CA VAL A 22 11.50 8.96 -20.26
C VAL A 22 11.49 7.76 -19.31
N ILE A 23 10.83 7.87 -18.15
CA ILE A 23 10.71 6.78 -17.18
C ILE A 23 9.78 5.68 -17.72
N HIS A 24 8.73 6.07 -18.46
CA HIS A 24 7.84 5.11 -19.10
C HIS A 24 8.58 4.24 -20.11
N GLU A 25 9.33 4.85 -21.03
CA GLU A 25 10.13 4.13 -22.02
C GLU A 25 11.20 3.26 -21.34
N LEU A 26 11.85 3.77 -20.29
CA LEU A 26 12.86 3.04 -19.53
C LEU A 26 12.28 1.76 -18.91
N ILE A 27 11.14 1.83 -18.23
CA ILE A 27 10.51 0.68 -17.55
C ILE A 27 9.99 -0.37 -18.55
N HIS A 28 9.46 0.07 -19.69
CA HIS A 28 8.89 -0.81 -20.71
C HIS A 28 9.92 -1.29 -21.74
N GLY A 29 11.08 -0.64 -21.82
CA GLY A 29 12.17 -0.94 -22.73
C GLY A 29 13.19 -1.96 -22.19
N VAL A 30 14.24 -2.17 -22.97
CA VAL A 30 15.39 -3.03 -22.60
C VAL A 30 16.28 -2.38 -21.54
N ASP A 31 16.28 -1.04 -21.49
CA ASP A 31 17.09 -0.22 -20.60
C ASP A 31 16.73 -0.35 -19.11
N ARG A 32 15.59 -0.99 -18.79
CA ARG A 32 15.19 -1.34 -17.42
C ARG A 32 16.17 -2.27 -16.70
N TYR A 33 17.08 -2.91 -17.44
CA TYR A 33 18.09 -3.82 -16.89
C TYR A 33 19.50 -3.23 -16.88
N ASN A 34 19.65 -2.00 -17.37
CA ASN A 34 20.94 -1.33 -17.42
C ASN A 34 21.24 -0.67 -16.05
N PRO A 35 22.30 -1.09 -15.32
CA PRO A 35 22.63 -0.51 -14.02
C PRO A 35 23.02 0.97 -14.10
N SER A 36 23.45 1.48 -15.26
CA SER A 36 23.75 2.91 -15.43
C SER A 36 22.53 3.82 -15.24
N ASN A 37 21.32 3.28 -15.38
CA ASN A 37 20.07 4.02 -15.21
C ASN A 37 19.59 4.06 -13.76
N LEU A 38 20.20 3.29 -12.87
CA LEU A 38 19.78 3.16 -11.47
C LEU A 38 19.75 4.52 -10.73
N PRO A 39 20.78 5.40 -10.83
CA PRO A 39 20.74 6.69 -10.14
C PRO A 39 19.57 7.58 -10.56
N PHE A 40 19.20 7.53 -11.85
CA PHE A 40 18.06 8.28 -12.38
C PHE A 40 16.72 7.75 -11.84
N MET A 41 16.60 6.43 -11.69
CA MET A 41 15.41 5.82 -11.09
C MET A 41 15.31 6.09 -9.58
N GLU A 42 16.43 6.13 -8.87
CA GLU A 42 16.48 6.50 -7.44
C GLU A 42 16.08 7.98 -7.22
N GLU A 43 16.54 8.88 -8.09
CA GLU A 43 16.13 10.29 -8.07
C GLU A 43 14.62 10.45 -8.35
N TYR A 44 14.09 9.68 -9.30
CA TYR A 44 12.65 9.64 -9.56
C TYR A 44 11.88 9.17 -8.31
N LEU A 45 12.32 8.09 -7.64
CA LEU A 45 11.72 7.66 -6.38
C LEU A 45 11.79 8.76 -5.31
N ALA A 46 12.93 9.43 -5.14
CA ALA A 46 13.09 10.48 -4.14
C ALA A 46 12.10 11.64 -4.38
N THR A 47 11.84 11.97 -5.64
CA THR A 47 10.82 12.95 -6.04
C THR A 47 9.42 12.46 -5.65
N GLN A 48 9.10 11.19 -5.94
CA GLN A 48 7.80 10.62 -5.58
C GLN A 48 7.55 10.52 -4.07
N VAL A 49 8.60 10.26 -3.30
CA VAL A 49 8.54 10.24 -1.84
C VAL A 49 8.18 11.64 -1.31
N LYS A 50 8.83 12.68 -1.85
CA LYS A 50 8.57 14.09 -1.49
C LYS A 50 7.22 14.62 -1.97
N GLU A 51 6.77 14.22 -3.16
CA GLU A 51 5.51 14.70 -3.76
C GLU A 51 4.30 13.84 -3.40
N GLY A 52 4.50 12.70 -2.72
CA GLY A 52 3.42 11.79 -2.36
C GLY A 52 2.90 10.93 -3.52
N GLN A 53 3.54 10.94 -4.69
CA GLN A 53 3.15 10.12 -5.85
C GLN A 53 3.48 8.64 -5.64
N TYR A 54 2.79 7.75 -6.34
CA TYR A 54 2.98 6.30 -6.20
C TYR A 54 3.10 5.62 -7.57
N ASP A 55 4.14 4.81 -7.74
CA ASP A 55 4.40 4.07 -8.97
C ASP A 55 5.06 2.72 -8.67
N LEU A 56 4.24 1.68 -8.56
CA LEU A 56 4.71 0.34 -8.24
C LEU A 56 5.69 -0.22 -9.29
N LEU A 57 5.44 0.02 -10.59
CA LEU A 57 6.28 -0.57 -11.65
C LEU A 57 7.70 0.00 -11.62
N ALA A 58 7.84 1.29 -11.31
CA ALA A 58 9.15 1.90 -11.10
C ALA A 58 9.86 1.27 -9.90
N TYR A 59 9.15 1.05 -8.79
CA TYR A 59 9.71 0.43 -7.59
C TYR A 59 10.16 -1.01 -7.85
N LEU A 60 9.33 -1.81 -8.51
CA LEU A 60 9.68 -3.18 -8.89
C LEU A 60 10.87 -3.22 -9.85
N ALA A 61 10.99 -2.26 -10.76
CA ALA A 61 12.14 -2.17 -11.66
C ALA A 61 13.44 -1.84 -10.90
N ILE A 62 13.41 -0.91 -9.93
CA ILE A 62 14.56 -0.61 -9.05
C ILE A 62 14.95 -1.86 -8.24
N LEU A 63 13.99 -2.50 -7.57
CA LEU A 63 14.25 -3.70 -6.77
C LEU A 63 14.80 -4.85 -7.62
N LYS A 64 14.32 -4.99 -8.86
CA LYS A 64 14.83 -5.99 -9.80
C LYS A 64 16.25 -5.69 -10.27
N LEU A 65 16.61 -4.42 -10.46
CA LEU A 65 17.99 -4.02 -10.74
C LEU A 65 18.93 -4.37 -9.59
N TYR A 66 18.51 -4.16 -8.33
CA TYR A 66 19.27 -4.60 -7.16
C TYR A 66 19.39 -6.12 -7.07
N GLN A 67 18.33 -6.85 -7.45
CA GLN A 67 18.37 -8.32 -7.50
C GLN A 67 19.42 -8.84 -8.50
N PHE A 68 19.55 -8.18 -9.66
CA PHE A 68 20.55 -8.56 -10.66
C PHE A 68 21.95 -8.02 -10.39
N ASN A 69 22.05 -6.89 -9.68
CA ASN A 69 23.31 -6.25 -9.36
C ASN A 69 23.40 -5.95 -7.85
N PRO A 70 23.66 -6.98 -7.03
CA PRO A 70 23.73 -6.87 -5.57
C PRO A 70 24.58 -5.71 -5.04
N GLN A 71 25.72 -5.49 -5.69
CA GLN A 71 26.74 -4.50 -5.37
C GLN A 71 26.23 -3.04 -5.40
N HIS A 72 25.13 -2.80 -6.13
CA HIS A 72 24.53 -1.47 -6.27
C HIS A 72 23.29 -1.28 -5.38
N SER A 73 23.01 -2.21 -4.47
CA SER A 73 21.83 -2.14 -3.60
C SER A 73 21.93 -0.96 -2.63
N ASN A 74 20.86 -0.19 -2.50
CA ASN A 74 20.78 0.89 -1.52
C ASN A 74 19.72 0.57 -0.44
N PRO A 75 20.14 0.29 0.81
CA PRO A 75 19.23 -0.03 1.91
C PRO A 75 18.17 1.05 2.18
N ASP A 76 18.53 2.33 2.10
CA ASP A 76 17.60 3.45 2.33
C ASP A 76 16.50 3.50 1.27
N VAL A 77 16.87 3.26 0.01
CA VAL A 77 15.93 3.20 -1.13
C VAL A 77 14.95 2.05 -0.95
N ILE A 78 15.45 0.87 -0.54
CA ILE A 78 14.62 -0.30 -0.28
C ILE A 78 13.57 0.00 0.80
N ILE A 79 13.98 0.61 1.91
CA ILE A 79 13.07 0.97 3.01
C ILE A 79 12.02 1.99 2.53
N ASN A 80 12.43 3.01 1.78
CA ASN A 80 11.51 4.00 1.22
C ASN A 80 10.47 3.37 0.28
N ILE A 81 10.88 2.42 -0.58
CA ILE A 81 9.97 1.66 -1.43
C ILE A 81 8.96 0.87 -0.59
N LEU A 82 9.42 0.15 0.44
CA LEU A 82 8.54 -0.63 1.31
C LEU A 82 7.54 0.25 2.06
N ILE A 83 7.94 1.43 2.54
CA ILE A 83 7.03 2.40 3.18
C ILE A 83 5.99 2.92 2.17
N LYS A 84 6.40 3.24 0.94
CA LYS A 84 5.47 3.67 -0.13
C LYS A 84 4.48 2.57 -0.47
N ALA A 85 4.93 1.32 -0.59
CA ALA A 85 4.05 0.19 -0.86
C ALA A 85 3.06 -0.05 0.30
N LEU A 86 3.52 0.04 1.55
CA LEU A 86 2.69 -0.10 2.75
C LEU A 86 1.62 1.00 2.86
N SER A 87 1.99 2.24 2.53
CA SER A 87 1.11 3.42 2.65
C SER A 87 0.15 3.61 1.46
N ALA A 88 0.39 2.97 0.33
CA ALA A 88 -0.46 3.08 -0.85
C ALA A 88 -1.62 2.10 -0.87
N THR A 89 -1.41 0.84 -0.48
CA THR A 89 -2.45 -0.18 -0.49
C THR A 89 -2.23 -1.26 0.56
N VAL A 90 -3.32 -1.71 1.16
CA VAL A 90 -3.32 -2.78 2.18
C VAL A 90 -4.05 -4.03 1.68
N ALA A 91 -4.96 -3.87 0.72
CA ALA A 91 -5.66 -4.99 0.08
C ALA A 91 -4.93 -5.50 -1.18
N GLY A 92 -3.96 -4.74 -1.71
CA GLY A 92 -3.20 -5.11 -2.91
C GLY A 92 -2.02 -6.03 -2.61
N PRO A 93 -1.51 -6.76 -3.62
CA PRO A 93 -0.33 -7.61 -3.48
C PRO A 93 0.98 -6.82 -3.44
N ASP A 94 0.93 -5.51 -3.66
CA ASP A 94 2.07 -4.62 -3.95
C ASP A 94 3.22 -4.73 -2.94
N PHE A 95 2.91 -4.67 -1.63
CA PHE A 95 3.93 -4.83 -0.59
C PHE A 95 4.60 -6.21 -0.64
N ASN A 96 3.80 -7.27 -0.80
CA ASN A 96 4.33 -8.64 -0.92
C ASN A 96 5.15 -8.83 -2.21
N LEU A 97 4.76 -8.18 -3.32
CA LEU A 97 5.55 -8.20 -4.55
C LEU A 97 6.92 -7.56 -4.34
N CYS A 98 6.98 -6.42 -3.65
CA CYS A 98 8.26 -5.79 -3.29
C CYS A 98 9.11 -6.71 -2.41
N LEU A 99 8.52 -7.37 -1.41
CA LEU A 99 9.24 -8.32 -0.55
C LEU A 99 9.83 -9.49 -1.35
N GLN A 100 9.08 -10.06 -2.30
CA GLN A 100 9.56 -11.21 -3.10
C GLN A 100 10.72 -10.86 -4.05
N MET A 101 10.94 -9.58 -4.36
CA MET A 101 12.09 -9.14 -5.16
C MET A 101 13.37 -9.01 -4.33
N LEU A 102 13.25 -8.96 -2.99
CA LEU A 102 14.37 -8.76 -2.09
C LEU A 102 14.93 -10.11 -1.60
N ARG A 103 16.25 -10.14 -1.40
CA ARG A 103 16.92 -11.21 -0.65
C ARG A 103 16.87 -10.90 0.85
N GLU A 104 17.35 -11.82 1.67
CA GLU A 104 17.51 -11.59 3.11
C GLU A 104 18.28 -10.28 3.37
N PRO A 105 17.80 -9.40 4.27
CA PRO A 105 18.43 -8.12 4.58
C PRO A 105 19.92 -8.22 4.90
N SER A 106 20.32 -9.26 5.65
CA SER A 106 21.73 -9.50 6.00
C SER A 106 22.60 -9.81 4.78
N ALA A 107 22.08 -10.56 3.80
CA ALA A 107 22.79 -10.85 2.56
C ALA A 107 22.96 -9.59 1.70
N ILE A 108 21.94 -8.71 1.67
CA ILE A 108 22.04 -7.43 0.96
C ILE A 108 23.13 -6.56 1.57
N LEU A 109 23.20 -6.45 2.91
CA LEU A 109 24.24 -5.67 3.58
C LEU A 109 25.65 -6.25 3.39
N GLN A 110 25.78 -7.58 3.37
CA GLN A 110 27.05 -8.26 3.06
C GLN A 110 27.53 -7.96 1.65
N ASP A 111 26.63 -8.00 0.65
CA ASP A 111 26.99 -7.77 -0.76
C ASP A 111 27.48 -6.35 -1.03
N ILE A 112 27.09 -5.37 -0.21
CA ILE A 112 27.51 -3.96 -0.33
C ILE A 112 28.53 -3.54 0.73
N GLU A 113 29.00 -4.48 1.55
CA GLU A 113 29.96 -4.25 2.64
C GLU A 113 29.53 -3.12 3.60
N SER A 114 28.22 -3.01 3.89
CA SER A 114 27.65 -1.95 4.73
C SER A 114 27.52 -2.38 6.20
N GLU A 115 27.99 -1.52 7.11
CA GLU A 115 27.81 -1.66 8.56
C GLU A 115 26.46 -1.11 9.07
N ASP A 116 25.68 -0.42 8.22
CA ASP A 116 24.37 0.12 8.59
C ASP A 116 23.31 -0.99 8.69
N GLU A 117 23.02 -1.43 9.92
CA GLU A 117 22.02 -2.46 10.21
C GLU A 117 20.56 -1.97 10.15
N ALA A 118 20.30 -0.71 9.77
CA ALA A 118 18.94 -0.16 9.74
C ALA A 118 17.97 -1.02 8.91
N LEU A 119 18.43 -1.62 7.80
CA LEU A 119 17.59 -2.51 7.00
C LEU A 119 17.21 -3.79 7.75
N VAL A 120 18.13 -4.39 8.50
CA VAL A 120 17.88 -5.62 9.28
C VAL A 120 16.86 -5.35 10.38
N VAL A 121 16.92 -4.16 10.99
CA VAL A 121 15.99 -3.76 12.07
C VAL A 121 14.62 -3.34 11.52
N VAL A 122 14.58 -2.53 10.46
CA VAL A 122 13.35 -1.93 9.93
C VAL A 122 12.55 -2.91 9.05
N PHE A 123 13.21 -3.82 8.33
CA PHE A 123 12.54 -4.76 7.44
C PHE A 123 11.50 -5.66 8.11
N PRO A 124 11.83 -6.45 9.18
CA PRO A 124 10.84 -7.28 9.86
C PRO A 124 9.76 -6.44 10.55
N TYR A 125 10.11 -5.23 10.99
CA TYR A 125 9.17 -4.29 11.58
C TYR A 125 8.12 -3.81 10.56
N LEU A 126 8.53 -3.46 9.34
CA LEU A 126 7.60 -3.11 8.25
C LEU A 126 6.70 -4.29 7.85
N GLN A 127 7.20 -5.52 7.87
CA GLN A 127 6.39 -6.72 7.64
C GLN A 127 5.30 -6.89 8.72
N ASN A 128 5.65 -6.67 9.99
CA ASN A 128 4.68 -6.69 11.07
C ASN A 128 3.62 -5.59 10.92
N LEU A 129 4.04 -4.36 10.57
CA LEU A 129 3.11 -3.26 10.29
C LEU A 129 2.16 -3.58 9.12
N HIS A 130 2.66 -4.23 8.06
CA HIS A 130 1.82 -4.71 6.96
C HIS A 130 0.77 -5.71 7.44
N GLU A 131 1.15 -6.68 8.26
CA GLU A 131 0.23 -7.69 8.79
C GLU A 131 -0.84 -7.09 9.71
N LEU A 132 -0.46 -6.16 10.59
CA LEU A 132 -1.40 -5.44 11.44
C LEU A 132 -2.40 -4.64 10.62
N SER A 133 -1.93 -3.99 9.56
CA SER A 133 -2.79 -3.26 8.65
C SER A 133 -3.75 -4.18 7.88
N ARG A 134 -3.24 -5.29 7.35
CA ARG A 134 -4.01 -6.29 6.58
C ARG A 134 -5.08 -6.97 7.44
N SER A 135 -4.74 -7.28 8.70
CA SER A 135 -5.67 -7.84 9.69
C SER A 135 -6.58 -6.79 10.35
N CYS A 136 -6.55 -5.54 9.90
CA CYS A 136 -7.35 -4.42 10.39
C CYS A 136 -7.17 -4.13 11.90
N GLN A 137 -6.00 -4.46 12.47
CA GLN A 137 -5.64 -4.19 13.86
C GLN A 137 -5.05 -2.78 14.02
N PHE A 138 -5.82 -1.75 13.63
CA PHE A 138 -5.32 -0.37 13.52
C PHE A 138 -4.80 0.21 14.84
N THR A 139 -5.44 -0.08 15.97
CA THR A 139 -4.96 0.41 17.27
C THR A 139 -3.59 -0.15 17.65
N LYS A 140 -3.32 -1.42 17.30
CA LYS A 140 -1.99 -2.02 17.51
C LYS A 140 -0.96 -1.43 16.55
N PHE A 141 -1.34 -1.19 15.30
CA PHE A 141 -0.47 -0.53 14.33
C PHE A 141 0.05 0.82 14.86
N TRP A 142 -0.84 1.67 15.40
CA TRP A 142 -0.44 2.95 15.97
C TRP A 142 0.36 2.81 17.26
N ALA A 143 0.05 1.82 18.09
CA ALA A 143 0.85 1.53 19.28
C ALA A 143 2.30 1.13 18.91
N GLU A 144 2.46 0.32 17.85
CA GLU A 144 3.77 -0.08 17.35
C GLU A 144 4.55 1.12 16.77
N ILE A 145 3.91 1.96 15.95
CA ILE A 145 4.59 3.13 15.32
C ILE A 145 4.97 4.22 16.33
N ASN A 146 4.17 4.36 17.38
CA ASN A 146 4.41 5.31 18.48
C ASN A 146 5.27 4.69 19.60
N SER A 147 5.71 3.44 19.46
CA SER A 147 6.58 2.78 20.43
C SER A 147 7.99 3.39 20.44
N ASN A 148 8.72 3.17 21.54
CA ASN A 148 10.13 3.56 21.67
C ASN A 148 11.09 2.46 21.18
N SER A 149 10.62 1.50 20.38
CA SER A 149 11.51 0.49 19.79
C SER A 149 12.51 1.14 18.83
N GLU A 150 13.68 0.53 18.68
CA GLU A 150 14.72 1.01 17.77
C GLU A 150 14.19 1.17 16.33
N ALA A 151 13.46 0.16 15.84
CA ALA A 151 12.85 0.18 14.52
C ALA A 151 11.83 1.33 14.36
N ALA A 152 10.96 1.55 15.35
CA ALA A 152 9.98 2.65 15.31
C ALA A 152 10.68 4.03 15.34
N ASN A 153 11.73 4.17 16.14
CA ASN A 153 12.52 5.40 16.21
C ASN A 153 13.26 5.68 14.91
N ALA A 154 13.88 4.65 14.30
CA ALA A 154 14.52 4.76 12.99
C ALA A 154 13.49 5.17 11.92
N LEU A 155 12.33 4.52 11.89
CA LEU A 155 11.24 4.84 10.96
C LEU A 155 10.78 6.30 11.12
N ARG A 156 10.44 6.75 12.34
CA ARG A 156 9.94 8.11 12.60
C ARG A 156 10.98 9.21 12.36
N THR A 157 12.25 8.94 12.63
CA THR A 157 13.28 10.00 12.62
C THR A 157 14.00 10.08 11.29
N ARG A 158 14.33 8.94 10.67
CA ARG A 158 15.10 8.89 9.42
C ARG A 158 14.19 8.86 8.19
N TYR A 159 13.17 8.01 8.19
CA TYR A 159 12.44 7.68 6.96
C TYR A 159 11.14 8.47 6.79
N LEU A 160 10.20 8.40 7.74
CA LEU A 160 8.89 9.06 7.62
C LEU A 160 8.96 10.56 7.29
N PRO A 161 9.90 11.37 7.83
CA PRO A 161 9.98 12.79 7.50
C PRO A 161 10.30 13.07 6.03
N GLN A 162 10.85 12.10 5.29
CA GLN A 162 11.13 12.24 3.86
C GLN A 162 9.83 12.18 3.03
N HIS A 163 8.80 11.50 3.54
CA HIS A 163 7.56 11.24 2.80
C HIS A 163 6.56 12.40 2.97
N SER A 164 5.82 12.71 1.92
CA SER A 164 4.70 13.65 2.03
C SER A 164 3.54 13.06 2.84
N ALA A 165 3.34 13.58 4.06
CA ALA A 165 2.22 13.23 4.95
C ALA A 165 1.96 11.70 5.08
N PRO A 166 2.94 10.91 5.55
CA PRO A 166 2.83 9.45 5.57
C PRO A 166 1.74 8.94 6.52
N LEU A 167 1.55 9.61 7.67
CA LEU A 167 0.51 9.24 8.64
C LEU A 167 -0.89 9.41 8.03
N ASP A 168 -1.10 10.47 7.24
CA ASP A 168 -2.35 10.67 6.52
C ASP A 168 -2.57 9.61 5.44
N SER A 169 -1.50 9.16 4.78
CA SER A 169 -1.59 8.07 3.81
C SER A 169 -2.06 6.77 4.48
N PHE A 170 -1.49 6.40 5.64
CA PHE A 170 -1.97 5.25 6.42
C PHE A 170 -3.43 5.41 6.87
N ARG A 171 -3.79 6.57 7.41
CA ARG A 171 -5.18 6.87 7.82
C ARG A 171 -6.16 6.76 6.66
N PHE A 172 -5.76 7.17 5.46
CA PHE A 172 -6.58 7.07 4.25
C PHE A 172 -6.84 5.60 3.87
N VAL A 173 -5.79 4.77 3.93
CA VAL A 173 -5.95 3.35 3.66
C VAL A 173 -6.82 2.67 4.73
N PHE A 174 -6.63 2.99 6.01
CA PHE A 174 -7.48 2.46 7.09
C PHE A 174 -8.93 2.90 6.92
N SER A 175 -9.15 4.17 6.54
CA SER A 175 -10.49 4.69 6.23
C SER A 175 -11.14 3.92 5.07
N THR A 176 -10.37 3.52 4.07
CA THR A 176 -10.88 2.71 2.95
C THR A 176 -11.31 1.31 3.41
N SER A 177 -10.50 0.64 4.23
CA SER A 177 -10.85 -0.67 4.83
C SER A 177 -12.05 -0.58 5.78
N ILE A 178 -12.21 0.54 6.47
CA ILE A 178 -13.37 0.81 7.30
C ILE A 178 -14.60 1.05 6.41
N ALA A 179 -14.46 1.83 5.34
CA ALA A 179 -15.57 2.16 4.44
C ALA A 179 -16.15 0.92 3.76
N SER A 180 -15.36 -0.14 3.54
CA SER A 180 -15.87 -1.38 2.93
C SER A 180 -16.80 -2.18 3.84
N CYS A 181 -16.72 -1.99 5.16
CA CYS A 181 -17.41 -2.83 6.14
C CYS A 181 -18.53 -2.10 6.89
N PHE A 182 -18.50 -0.76 6.92
CA PHE A 182 -19.40 0.03 7.76
C PHE A 182 -20.18 1.07 6.96
N ARG A 183 -21.40 1.36 7.43
CA ARG A 183 -22.24 2.49 6.96
C ARG A 183 -22.36 3.60 8.01
N ARG A 184 -22.24 3.25 9.29
CA ARG A 184 -22.29 4.20 10.41
C ARG A 184 -21.33 3.75 11.50
N ILE A 185 -20.57 4.69 12.06
CA ILE A 185 -19.52 4.43 13.05
C ILE A 185 -19.51 5.59 14.05
N SER A 186 -19.34 5.31 15.34
CA SER A 186 -19.16 6.39 16.31
C SER A 186 -17.85 7.14 16.10
N LEU A 187 -17.87 8.47 16.27
CA LEU A 187 -16.67 9.31 16.14
C LEU A 187 -15.58 8.92 17.15
N SER A 188 -15.98 8.43 18.34
CA SER A 188 -15.04 7.95 19.35
C SER A 188 -14.29 6.70 18.91
N GLN A 189 -14.96 5.75 18.26
CA GLN A 189 -14.32 4.55 17.74
C GLN A 189 -13.44 4.88 16.54
N LEU A 190 -13.91 5.77 15.66
CA LEU A 190 -13.15 6.22 14.49
C LEU A 190 -11.85 6.93 14.90
N GLY A 191 -11.90 7.82 15.90
CA GLY A 191 -10.72 8.48 16.44
C GLY A 191 -9.68 7.50 16.99
N ARG A 192 -10.14 6.44 17.69
CA ARG A 192 -9.25 5.37 18.18
C ARG A 192 -8.59 4.57 17.05
N TRP A 193 -9.31 4.28 15.97
CA TRP A 193 -8.75 3.53 14.84
C TRP A 193 -7.78 4.36 13.99
N LEU A 194 -7.99 5.67 13.89
CA LEU A 194 -7.15 6.56 13.09
C LEU A 194 -6.04 7.25 13.90
N ASP A 195 -5.99 7.02 15.22
CA ASP A 195 -5.10 7.72 16.15
C ASP A 195 -5.18 9.24 15.96
N LEU A 196 -6.42 9.74 16.06
CA LEU A 196 -6.76 11.15 15.94
C LEU A 196 -7.52 11.63 17.18
N PRO A 197 -7.22 12.84 17.68
CA PRO A 197 -8.02 13.47 18.72
C PRO A 197 -9.40 13.86 18.16
N GLN A 198 -10.40 13.92 19.05
CA GLN A 198 -11.81 13.98 18.67
C GLN A 198 -12.19 15.21 17.82
N ASP A 199 -11.48 16.32 18.01
CA ASP A 199 -11.59 17.55 17.24
C ASP A 199 -11.16 17.38 15.77
N GLN A 200 -10.14 16.55 15.52
CA GLN A 200 -9.62 16.30 14.17
C GLN A 200 -10.38 15.20 13.42
N VAL A 201 -11.12 14.32 14.12
CA VAL A 201 -11.91 13.26 13.47
C VAL A 201 -12.97 13.84 12.53
N VAL A 202 -13.61 14.95 12.92
CA VAL A 202 -14.64 15.60 12.10
C VAL A 202 -14.04 16.20 10.82
N GLU A 203 -12.85 16.79 10.92
CA GLU A 203 -12.12 17.29 9.76
C GLU A 203 -11.68 16.15 8.84
N TRP A 204 -11.24 15.03 9.42
CA TRP A 204 -10.89 13.84 8.66
C TRP A 204 -12.10 13.27 7.89
N CYS A 205 -13.27 13.15 8.53
CA CYS A 205 -14.51 12.75 7.86
C CYS A 205 -14.82 13.63 6.65
N LYS A 206 -14.65 14.95 6.76
CA LYS A 206 -14.82 15.87 5.61
C LYS A 206 -13.80 15.59 4.50
N LYS A 207 -12.54 15.32 4.86
CA LYS A 207 -11.47 15.01 3.90
C LYS A 207 -11.75 13.74 3.09
N VAL A 208 -12.37 12.72 3.71
CA VAL A 208 -12.73 11.44 3.05
C VAL A 208 -14.16 11.39 2.52
N GLU A 209 -14.86 12.54 2.51
CA GLU A 209 -16.25 12.70 2.04
C GLU A 209 -17.28 11.86 2.83
N TRP A 210 -17.04 11.66 4.12
CA TRP A 210 -18.02 11.09 5.04
C TRP A 210 -18.84 12.18 5.69
N GLN A 211 -20.12 11.89 5.91
CA GLN A 211 -21.02 12.82 6.61
C GLN A 211 -20.93 12.59 8.12
N VAL A 212 -21.21 13.62 8.91
CA VAL A 212 -21.25 13.52 10.37
C VAL A 212 -22.66 13.86 10.84
N GLU A 213 -23.32 12.90 11.47
CA GLU A 213 -24.65 13.02 12.05
C GLU A 213 -24.57 12.87 13.57
N GLY A 214 -24.57 13.99 14.28
CA GLY A 214 -24.44 13.98 15.74
C GLY A 214 -23.10 13.39 16.20
N ALA A 215 -23.15 12.20 16.81
CA ALA A 215 -21.97 11.50 17.34
C ALA A 215 -21.41 10.42 16.38
N ASP A 216 -22.01 10.27 15.20
CA ASP A 216 -21.67 9.20 14.26
C ASP A 216 -21.17 9.76 12.92
N ALA A 217 -20.16 9.10 12.36
CA ALA A 217 -19.76 9.23 10.96
C ALA A 217 -20.61 8.30 10.09
N VAL A 218 -21.18 8.85 9.02
CA VAL A 218 -21.97 8.14 8.01
C VAL A 218 -21.13 7.97 6.76
N VAL A 219 -20.85 6.71 6.44
CA VAL A 219 -20.06 6.30 5.28
C VAL A 219 -21.01 6.10 4.09
N PRO A 220 -20.75 6.74 2.94
CA PRO A 220 -21.55 6.54 1.72
C PRO A 220 -21.56 5.08 1.25
N ALA A 221 -22.66 4.68 0.61
CA ALA A 221 -22.75 3.37 -0.05
C ALA A 221 -21.71 3.26 -1.18
N ASN A 222 -20.93 2.18 -1.19
CA ASN A 222 -19.81 1.98 -2.12
C ASN A 222 -19.82 0.62 -2.84
N GLY A 223 -20.92 -0.15 -2.74
CA GLY A 223 -21.03 -1.48 -3.34
C GLY A 223 -20.39 -2.62 -2.51
N GLN A 224 -19.49 -2.29 -1.58
CA GLN A 224 -18.88 -3.24 -0.65
C GLN A 224 -19.59 -3.21 0.72
N ASN A 225 -19.91 -2.02 1.22
CA ASN A 225 -20.72 -1.82 2.43
C ASN A 225 -22.23 -1.93 2.18
N ASP A 226 -22.62 -2.45 1.01
CA ASP A 226 -24.01 -2.65 0.65
C ASP A 226 -24.54 -3.99 1.14
N VAL A 227 -25.69 -3.94 1.83
CA VAL A 227 -26.41 -5.15 2.22
C VAL A 227 -26.99 -5.78 0.95
N LYS A 228 -26.31 -6.77 0.41
CA LYS A 228 -26.78 -7.56 -0.73
C LYS A 228 -27.67 -8.68 -0.20
N ALA A 229 -28.98 -8.58 -0.44
CA ALA A 229 -29.90 -9.68 -0.18
C ALA A 229 -29.56 -10.83 -1.15
N GLY A 230 -28.95 -11.89 -0.62
CA GLY A 230 -28.68 -13.10 -1.39
C GLY A 230 -29.97 -13.87 -1.63
N VAL A 231 -30.67 -13.59 -2.74
CA VAL A 231 -31.71 -14.50 -3.22
C VAL A 231 -31.00 -15.68 -3.86
N VAL A 232 -30.78 -16.74 -3.09
CA VAL A 232 -30.26 -18.01 -3.61
C VAL A 232 -31.38 -18.67 -4.39
N LYS A 233 -31.56 -18.26 -5.65
CA LYS A 233 -32.28 -19.03 -6.66
C LYS A 233 -31.24 -19.61 -7.58
N GLU A 234 -31.06 -20.92 -7.51
CA GLU A 234 -30.27 -21.63 -8.51
C GLU A 234 -31.01 -21.52 -9.86
N ASN A 235 -30.49 -20.65 -10.73
CA ASN A 235 -30.95 -20.54 -12.10
C ASN A 235 -30.04 -21.41 -12.96
N VAL A 236 -30.32 -22.72 -12.99
CA VAL A 236 -29.62 -23.65 -13.87
C VAL A 236 -30.15 -23.43 -15.28
N GLN A 237 -29.31 -22.86 -16.13
CA GLN A 237 -29.63 -22.63 -17.54
C GLN A 237 -29.29 -23.88 -18.36
N LEU A 238 -30.05 -24.14 -19.43
CA LEU A 238 -29.86 -25.32 -20.28
C LEU A 238 -28.43 -25.41 -20.88
N ASN A 239 -27.79 -24.28 -21.14
CA ASN A 239 -26.40 -24.20 -21.60
C ASN A 239 -25.41 -24.81 -20.58
N GLN A 240 -25.68 -24.75 -19.28
CA GLN A 240 -24.85 -25.35 -18.22
C GLN A 240 -25.00 -26.87 -18.16
N LEU A 241 -26.10 -27.42 -18.70
CA LEU A 241 -26.41 -28.85 -18.76
C LEU A 241 -25.93 -29.52 -20.05
N THR A 242 -25.33 -28.77 -20.98
CA THR A 242 -24.87 -29.30 -22.29
C THR A 242 -23.95 -30.50 -22.17
N LYS A 243 -23.07 -30.56 -21.15
CA LYS A 243 -22.21 -31.72 -20.89
C LYS A 243 -22.99 -32.99 -20.50
N LEU A 244 -24.07 -32.83 -19.73
CA LEU A 244 -24.98 -33.92 -19.33
C LEU A 244 -25.82 -34.40 -20.51
N VAL A 245 -26.37 -33.46 -21.30
CA VAL A 245 -27.17 -33.77 -22.48
C VAL A 245 -26.32 -34.45 -23.56
N ALA A 246 -25.07 -34.01 -23.77
CA ALA A 246 -24.15 -34.64 -24.71
C ALA A 246 -23.73 -36.06 -24.28
N ALA A 247 -23.57 -36.29 -22.98
CA ALA A 247 -23.24 -37.61 -22.44
C ALA A 247 -24.43 -38.59 -22.51
N ALA A 248 -25.66 -38.09 -22.43
CA ALA A 248 -26.88 -38.89 -22.55
C ALA A 248 -27.32 -39.19 -24.00
N ALA A 249 -26.64 -38.59 -24.99
CA ALA A 249 -26.92 -38.78 -26.42
C ALA A 249 -26.11 -39.91 -27.08
N TYR A 250 -25.26 -40.60 -26.30
CA TYR A 250 -24.56 -41.84 -26.66
C TYR A 250 -25.19 -43.03 -25.94
#